data_AF-A0A3D3ZTR4-F1
#
_entry.id   AF-A0A3D3ZTR4-F1
#
_cell.length_a   1.000
_cell.length_b   1.000
_cell.length_c   1.000
_cell.angle_alpha   90.00
_cell.angle_beta   90.00
_cell.angle_gamma   90.00
#
_symmetry.space_group_name_H-M   'P 1'
#
loop_
_entity.id
_entity.type
_entity.pdbx_description
1 polymer ?
#
loop_
_entity_poly.entity_id
_entity_poly.type
_entity_poly.pdbx_seq_one_letter_code
_entity_poly.pdbx_strand_id
1 'polypeptide(L)'
;MDETRRVVDVAYRDLPFDTGRVYVVANEHGDMHTYSLTPCQGDTHICGGTGRVGHVERTPDYFVVTGAYRDRTFYLSPGGDGYLTWRGVDRDLAWN
;
A
#
# COMPACT_ATOMS: atom_id res chain seq x y z
N MET A 1 -16.31 -24.57 -13.07
CA MET A 1 -16.46 -24.27 -11.64
C MET A 1 -15.10 -23.83 -11.12
N ASP A 2 -14.70 -22.59 -11.37
CA ASP A 2 -13.37 -22.06 -11.00
C ASP A 2 -13.46 -20.63 -10.44
N GLU A 3 -14.64 -20.20 -10.02
CA GLU A 3 -14.83 -18.83 -9.50
C GLU A 3 -14.85 -18.79 -7.97
N THR A 4 -15.15 -19.92 -7.32
CA THR A 4 -15.27 -20.03 -5.87
C THR A 4 -13.92 -20.02 -5.15
N ARG A 5 -12.82 -20.33 -5.85
CA ARG A 5 -11.50 -20.49 -5.21
C ARG A 5 -10.79 -19.16 -4.97
N ARG A 6 -10.96 -18.16 -5.85
CA ARG A 6 -10.34 -16.83 -5.66
C ARG A 6 -10.97 -16.02 -4.53
N VAL A 7 -12.28 -16.19 -4.28
CA VAL A 7 -13.00 -15.42 -3.25
C VAL A 7 -12.61 -15.86 -1.83
N VAL A 8 -12.23 -17.14 -1.65
CA VAL A 8 -11.92 -17.71 -0.33
C VAL A 8 -10.48 -17.39 0.11
N ASP A 9 -9.53 -17.27 -0.82
CA ASP A 9 -8.13 -16.90 -0.51
C ASP A 9 -7.97 -15.44 -0.02
N VAL A 10 -8.89 -14.53 -0.38
CA VAL A 10 -8.89 -13.14 0.09
C VAL A 10 -9.34 -13.02 1.55
N ALA A 11 -10.09 -13.99 2.07
CA ALA A 11 -10.70 -13.93 3.39
C ALA A 11 -9.75 -14.21 4.58
N TYR A 12 -8.50 -14.61 4.33
CA TYR A 12 -7.51 -14.92 5.38
C TYR A 12 -6.21 -14.10 5.28
N ARG A 13 -6.07 -13.23 4.28
CA ARG A 13 -4.89 -12.37 4.14
C ARG A 13 -5.20 -11.01 4.76
N ASP A 14 -4.29 -10.50 5.59
CA ASP A 14 -4.33 -9.11 6.01
C ASP A 14 -4.41 -8.22 4.77
N LEU A 15 -5.45 -7.37 4.75
CA LEU A 15 -5.65 -6.39 3.70
C LEU A 15 -5.07 -5.05 4.16
N PRO A 16 -4.40 -4.30 3.27
CA PRO A 16 -4.00 -2.94 3.57
C PRO A 16 -5.19 -2.12 4.05
N PHE A 17 -4.99 -1.36 5.12
CA PHE A 17 -5.97 -0.45 5.72
C PHE A 17 -7.14 -1.10 6.48
N ASP A 18 -7.23 -2.42 6.59
CA ASP A 18 -8.31 -3.09 7.33
C ASP A 18 -8.30 -2.73 8.83
N THR A 19 -7.10 -2.55 9.38
CA THR A 19 -6.85 -2.06 10.75
C THR A 19 -6.63 -0.54 10.83
N GLY A 20 -6.87 0.18 9.72
CA GLY A 20 -6.70 1.63 9.61
C GLY A 20 -5.32 2.04 9.09
N ARG A 21 -4.43 2.51 9.96
CA ARG A 21 -3.12 3.01 9.54
C ARG A 21 -2.19 1.86 9.18
N VAL A 22 -1.58 1.96 7.99
CA VAL A 22 -0.52 1.07 7.52
C VAL A 22 0.83 1.76 7.68
N TYR A 23 1.83 1.01 8.14
CA TYR A 23 3.24 1.44 8.01
C TYR A 23 3.91 0.62 6.93
N VAL A 24 4.73 1.30 6.13
CA VAL A 24 5.48 0.71 5.03
C VAL A 24 6.96 0.91 5.32
N VAL A 25 7.75 -0.13 5.14
CA VAL A 25 9.20 -0.08 5.21
C VAL A 25 9.76 -0.46 3.85
N ALA A 26 10.58 0.40 3.27
CA ALA A 26 11.24 0.17 2.00
C ALA A 26 12.73 0.51 2.10
N ASN A 27 13.57 -0.22 1.35
CA ASN A 27 14.97 0.14 1.21
C ASN A 27 15.12 1.10 0.02
N GLU A 28 15.47 2.36 0.29
CA GLU A 28 15.84 3.32 -0.73
C GLU A 28 17.32 3.65 -0.60
N HIS A 29 18.10 3.25 -1.61
CA HIS A 29 19.51 3.61 -1.71
C HIS A 29 20.39 3.15 -0.53
N GLY A 30 20.06 2.00 0.07
CA GLY A 30 20.79 1.44 1.20
C GLY A 30 20.27 1.92 2.56
N ASP A 31 19.40 2.94 2.58
CA ASP A 31 18.73 3.43 3.77
C ASP A 31 17.33 2.81 3.91
N MET A 32 16.98 2.42 5.13
CA MET A 32 15.62 1.98 5.43
C MET A 32 14.74 3.21 5.66
N HIS A 33 13.73 3.37 4.82
CA HIS A 33 12.72 4.40 4.96
C HIS A 33 11.42 3.80 5.47
N THR A 34 10.84 4.46 6.48
CA THR A 34 9.53 4.12 7.01
C THR A 34 8.52 5.20 6.63
N TYR A 35 7.40 4.77 6.07
CA TYR A 35 6.29 5.61 5.65
C TYR A 35 5.05 5.22 6.44
N SER A 36 4.21 6.19 6.81
CA SER A 36 2.87 5.93 7.30
C SER A 36 1.83 6.34 6.27
N LEU A 37 0.82 5.50 6.06
CA LEU A 37 -0.34 5.72 5.21
C LEU A 37 -1.59 5.54 6.06
N THR A 38 -2.47 6.53 6.10
CA THR A 38 -3.69 6.47 6.94
C THR A 38 -4.90 6.88 6.12
N PRO A 39 -6.01 6.11 6.14
CA PRO A 39 -7.28 6.56 5.59
C PRO A 39 -7.68 7.91 6.18
N CYS A 40 -8.12 8.83 5.32
CA CYS A 40 -8.50 10.18 5.72
C CYS A 40 -9.62 10.71 4.82
N GLN A 41 -10.17 11.89 5.19
CA GLN A 41 -11.32 12.49 4.49
C GLN A 41 -12.53 11.54 4.41
N GLY A 42 -12.86 10.88 5.54
CA GLY A 42 -13.95 9.91 5.61
C GLY A 42 -13.69 8.65 4.79
N ASP A 43 -12.47 8.11 4.88
CA ASP A 43 -12.04 6.86 4.23
C ASP A 43 -12.04 6.86 2.69
N THR A 44 -12.13 8.04 2.08
CA THR A 44 -12.09 8.20 0.61
C THR A 44 -10.70 8.48 0.07
N HIS A 45 -9.75 8.86 0.93
CA HIS A 45 -8.39 9.24 0.57
C HIS A 45 -7.37 8.60 1.51
N ILE A 46 -6.10 8.61 1.11
CA ILE A 46 -4.98 8.16 1.95
C ILE A 46 -4.06 9.32 2.24
N CYS A 47 -3.85 9.64 3.51
CA CYS A 47 -2.92 10.64 3.96
C CYS A 47 -1.57 10.02 4.29
N GLY A 48 -0.49 10.58 3.74
CA GLY A 48 0.87 10.27 4.15
C GLY A 48 1.21 10.90 5.51
N GLY A 49 2.26 10.42 6.18
CA GLY A 49 2.76 10.96 7.44
C GLY A 49 3.19 12.43 7.39
N THR A 50 3.37 12.97 6.17
CA THR A 50 3.63 14.40 5.94
C THR A 50 2.36 15.25 5.83
N GLY A 51 1.17 14.65 5.95
CA GLY A 51 -0.13 15.30 5.75
C GLY A 51 -0.55 15.45 4.29
N ARG A 52 0.27 15.00 3.33
CA ARG A 52 -0.10 14.99 1.91
C ARG A 52 -1.24 14.01 1.66
N VAL A 53 -2.25 14.48 0.94
CA VAL A 53 -3.42 13.67 0.56
C VAL A 53 -3.14 12.99 -0.77
N GLY A 54 -3.26 11.68 -0.75
CA GLY A 54 -3.21 10.79 -1.90
C GLY A 54 -4.52 10.03 -2.09
N HIS A 55 -4.50 9.11 -3.04
CA HIS A 55 -5.61 8.20 -3.32
C HIS A 55 -5.14 6.77 -3.30
N VAL A 56 -6.07 5.85 -3.08
CA VAL A 56 -5.85 4.42 -3.23
C VAL A 56 -6.71 3.90 -4.38
N GLU A 57 -6.10 3.13 -5.27
CA GLU A 57 -6.79 2.35 -6.29
C GLU A 57 -6.63 0.88 -5.95
N ARG A 58 -7.73 0.13 -5.95
CA ARG A 58 -7.70 -1.31 -5.71
C ARG A 58 -7.70 -2.05 -7.04
N THR A 59 -6.66 -2.84 -7.25
CA THR A 59 -6.54 -3.78 -8.37
C THR A 59 -6.75 -5.21 -7.87
N PRO A 60 -6.81 -6.23 -8.74
CA PRO A 60 -6.91 -7.63 -8.31
C PRO A 60 -5.76 -8.08 -7.40
N ASP A 61 -4.57 -7.52 -7.60
CA ASP A 61 -3.33 -7.98 -6.97
C ASP A 61 -2.78 -6.99 -5.93
N TYR A 62 -3.09 -5.69 -6.04
CA TYR A 62 -2.50 -4.62 -5.22
C TYR A 62 -3.48 -3.53 -4.81
N PHE A 63 -3.20 -2.91 -3.68
CA PHE A 63 -3.69 -1.58 -3.31
C PHE A 63 -2.62 -0.55 -3.71
N VAL A 64 -2.93 0.26 -4.73
CA VAL A 64 -2.01 1.22 -5.32
C VAL A 64 -2.25 2.58 -4.70
N VAL A 65 -1.30 3.08 -3.92
CA VAL A 65 -1.39 4.39 -3.28
C VAL A 65 -0.47 5.38 -4.00
N THR A 66 -1.04 6.47 -4.50
CA THR A 66 -0.26 7.57 -5.09
C THR A 66 -0.59 8.90 -4.40
N GLY A 67 0.27 9.90 -4.55
CA GLY A 67 0.03 11.26 -4.06
C GLY A 67 0.29 11.49 -2.57
N ALA A 68 0.25 10.42 -1.74
CA ALA A 68 0.56 10.49 -0.30
C ALA A 68 2.01 10.91 -0.02
N TYR A 69 2.94 10.58 -0.94
CA TYR A 69 4.31 11.05 -0.96
C TYR A 69 4.70 11.46 -2.38
N ARG A 70 5.46 12.54 -2.51
CA ARG A 70 5.81 13.13 -3.83
C ARG A 70 6.67 12.17 -4.63
N ASP A 71 6.34 11.90 -5.90
CA ASP A 71 7.10 11.02 -6.81
C ASP A 71 7.20 9.55 -6.36
N ARG A 72 6.34 9.11 -5.43
CA ARG A 72 6.29 7.74 -4.91
C ARG A 72 4.91 7.12 -5.20
N THR A 73 4.93 5.87 -5.62
CA THR A 73 3.74 5.02 -5.70
C THR A 73 3.97 3.76 -4.88
N PHE A 74 3.05 3.45 -3.97
CA PHE A 74 3.12 2.26 -3.14
C PHE A 74 2.17 1.22 -3.70
N TYR A 75 2.68 0.03 -3.98
CA TYR A 75 1.90 -1.13 -4.40
C TYR A 75 1.90 -2.10 -3.24
N LEU A 76 0.77 -2.19 -2.53
CA LEU A 76 0.63 -3.03 -1.34
C LEU A 76 -0.13 -4.30 -1.72
N SER A 77 0.57 -5.43 -1.72
CA SER A 77 -0.04 -6.76 -1.90
C SER A 77 -0.80 -7.13 -0.63
N PRO A 78 -1.95 -7.82 -0.72
CA PRO A 78 -2.51 -8.52 0.44
C PRO A 78 -1.48 -9.49 1.07
N GLY A 79 -1.31 -9.44 2.40
CA GLY A 79 -0.38 -10.31 3.12
C GLY A 79 0.93 -9.67 3.62
N GLY A 80 1.08 -8.35 3.53
CA GLY A 80 2.19 -7.62 4.18
C GLY A 80 3.42 -7.33 3.31
N ASP A 81 3.35 -7.60 2.00
CA ASP A 81 4.43 -7.36 1.04
C ASP A 81 4.02 -6.37 -0.07
N GLY A 82 4.98 -6.02 -0.93
CA GLY A 82 4.72 -5.24 -2.12
C GLY A 82 5.97 -4.58 -2.68
N TYR A 83 5.77 -3.51 -3.45
CA TYR A 83 6.88 -2.67 -3.93
C TYR A 83 6.55 -1.18 -3.95
N LEU A 84 7.59 -0.37 -3.80
CA LEU A 84 7.58 1.08 -3.93
C LEU A 84 8.21 1.43 -5.27
N THR A 85 7.49 2.16 -6.12
CA THR A 85 8.09 2.80 -7.29
C THR A 85 8.47 4.23 -6.96
N TRP A 86 9.74 4.56 -7.12
CA TRP A 86 10.26 5.92 -6.98
C TRP A 86 11.09 6.30 -8.21
N ARG A 87 10.69 7.39 -8.88
CA ARG A 87 11.35 7.86 -10.14
C ARG A 87 11.49 6.76 -11.20
N GLY A 88 10.51 5.87 -11.29
CA GLY A 88 10.50 4.76 -12.25
C GLY A 88 11.37 3.56 -11.85
N VAL A 89 11.85 3.52 -10.60
CA VAL A 89 12.62 2.40 -10.09
C VAL A 89 11.85 1.71 -8.98
N ASP A 90 11.70 0.39 -9.10
CA ASP A 90 10.98 -0.44 -8.14
C ASP A 90 11.91 -0.90 -7.01
N ARG A 91 11.33 -0.95 -5.81
CA ARG A 91 11.98 -1.34 -4.56
C ARG A 91 11.05 -2.24 -3.78
N ASP A 92 11.56 -3.34 -3.26
CA ASP A 92 10.80 -4.18 -2.36
C ASP A 92 10.39 -3.38 -1.11
N LEU A 93 9.16 -3.60 -0.67
CA LEU A 93 8.66 -3.07 0.59
C LEU A 93 7.99 -4.18 1.40
N ALA A 94 7.84 -3.92 2.69
CA ALA A 94 6.97 -4.66 3.58
C ALA A 94 6.01 -3.69 4.27
N TRP A 95 4.81 -4.17 4.62
CA TRP A 95 3.79 -3.39 5.33
C TRP A 95 3.05 -4.22 6.37
N ASN A 96 2.32 -3.55 7.27
CA ASN A 96 1.59 -4.16 8.38
C ASN A 96 0.24 -3.49 8.66
#